data_AF-A0A1J5THT7-F1
#
_entry.id   AF-A0A1J5THT7-F1
#
_cell.length_a   1.000
_cell.length_b   1.000
_cell.length_c   1.000
_cell.angle_alpha   90.00
_cell.angle_beta   90.00
_cell.angle_gamma   90.00
#
_symmetry.space_group_name_H-M   'P 1'
#
loop_
_entity.id
_entity.type
_entity.pdbx_description
1 polymer ?
#
loop_
_entity_poly.entity_id
_entity_poly.type
_entity_poly.pdbx_seq_one_letter_code
_entity_poly.pdbx_strand_id
1 'polypeptide(L)'
;MADDELIQERLYTIPLRKLHKVTRTRRAPVAMRIVEDFIVRHMKPEREGEVLKTSKEARTGSGEEKQLFIDPPVNQYIWSRGIEKPPSKVRVRALKFEDGSVIVHLAE
;
A
#
# COMPACT_ATOMS: atom_id res chain seq x y z
N MET A 1 16.86 -12.92 7.41
CA MET A 1 16.04 -12.05 6.55
C MET A 1 16.18 -12.47 5.08
N ALA A 2 16.11 -13.77 4.77
CA ALA A 2 16.31 -14.26 3.41
C ALA A 2 15.48 -15.50 3.03
N ASP A 3 14.61 -16.01 3.92
CA ASP A 3 13.85 -17.23 3.68
C ASP A 3 12.41 -17.12 4.21
N ASP A 4 11.76 -15.95 4.08
CA ASP A 4 10.31 -15.90 4.25
C ASP A 4 9.69 -16.42 2.96
N GLU A 5 9.05 -17.59 3.02
CA GLU A 5 8.38 -18.17 1.86
C GLU A 5 7.29 -17.21 1.37
N LEU A 6 7.36 -16.86 0.07
CA LEU A 6 6.36 -16.05 -0.58
C LEU A 6 5.08 -16.88 -0.75
N ILE A 7 4.06 -16.58 0.05
CA ILE A 7 2.77 -17.25 -0.07
C ILE A 7 2.04 -16.77 -1.33
N GLN A 8 1.94 -15.45 -1.52
CA GLN A 8 1.11 -14.88 -2.59
C GLN A 8 1.76 -13.67 -3.24
N GLU A 9 1.86 -13.74 -4.56
CA GLU A 9 2.16 -12.62 -5.43
C GLU A 9 0.90 -12.22 -6.20
N ARG A 10 0.57 -10.93 -6.20
CA ARG A 10 -0.54 -10.39 -6.99
C ARG A 10 -0.16 -9.07 -7.65
N LEU A 11 -0.49 -8.93 -8.94
CA LEU A 11 -0.46 -7.65 -9.64
C LEU A 11 -1.83 -6.98 -9.54
N TYR A 12 -1.86 -5.78 -8.97
CA TYR A 12 -3.05 -4.96 -8.85
C TYR A 12 -2.95 -3.68 -9.67
N THR A 13 -4.04 -3.31 -10.32
CA THR A 13 -4.22 -1.95 -10.85
C THR A 13 -5.16 -1.21 -9.92
N ILE A 14 -4.60 -0.34 -9.08
CA ILE A 14 -5.36 0.41 -8.06
C ILE A 14 -5.95 1.67 -8.71
N PRO A 15 -7.29 1.80 -8.77
CA PRO A 15 -7.94 3.00 -9.30
C PRO A 15 -7.96 4.11 -8.25
N LEU A 16 -7.41 5.28 -8.61
CA LEU A 16 -7.39 6.48 -7.76
C LEU A 16 -8.51 7.48 -8.11
N ARG A 17 -9.54 7.04 -8.85
CA ARG A 17 -10.66 7.89 -9.31
C ARG A 17 -11.39 8.62 -8.18
N LYS A 18 -11.41 8.04 -6.97
CA LYS A 18 -12.02 8.66 -5.79
C LYS A 18 -11.36 10.00 -5.39
N LEU A 19 -10.12 10.26 -5.82
CA LEU A 19 -9.40 11.50 -5.53
C LEU A 19 -10.01 12.75 -6.16
N HIS A 20 -10.80 12.63 -7.22
CA HIS A 20 -11.47 13.79 -7.82
C HIS A 20 -12.44 14.48 -6.86
N LYS A 21 -12.99 13.75 -5.88
CA LYS A 21 -13.86 14.28 -4.83
C LYS A 21 -13.10 15.02 -3.72
N VAL A 22 -11.78 14.83 -3.64
CA VAL A 22 -10.92 15.44 -2.63
C VAL A 22 -10.39 16.78 -3.13
N THR A 23 -10.23 17.74 -2.21
CA THR A 23 -9.59 19.03 -2.47
C THR A 23 -8.20 18.84 -3.06
N ARG A 24 -7.85 19.67 -4.06
CA ARG A 24 -6.61 19.50 -4.86
C ARG A 24 -5.36 19.37 -3.99
N THR A 25 -5.22 20.23 -2.98
CA THR A 25 -4.10 20.26 -2.03
C THR A 25 -3.93 19.02 -1.17
N ARG A 26 -4.88 18.07 -1.16
CA ARG A 26 -4.81 16.85 -0.33
C ARG A 26 -4.79 15.57 -1.15
N ARG A 27 -4.76 15.64 -2.49
CA ARG A 27 -4.95 14.47 -3.33
C ARG A 27 -3.83 13.45 -3.23
N ALA A 28 -2.55 13.84 -3.35
CA ALA A 28 -1.45 12.88 -3.23
C ALA A 28 -1.35 12.21 -1.85
N PRO A 29 -1.49 12.94 -0.71
CA PRO A 29 -1.58 12.30 0.61
C PRO A 29 -2.74 11.31 0.73
N VAL A 30 -3.91 11.62 0.17
CA VAL A 30 -5.06 10.71 0.19
C VAL A 30 -4.88 9.54 -0.79
N ALA A 31 -4.12 9.72 -1.87
CA ALA A 31 -3.79 8.64 -2.80
C ALA A 31 -3.04 7.51 -2.09
N MET A 32 -2.05 7.86 -1.26
CA MET A 32 -1.31 6.89 -0.44
C MET A 32 -2.25 6.11 0.48
N ARG A 33 -3.17 6.80 1.17
CA ARG A 33 -4.19 6.15 2.01
C ARG A 33 -5.07 5.17 1.23
N ILE A 34 -5.47 5.54 0.01
CA ILE A 34 -6.27 4.64 -0.85
C ILE A 34 -5.47 3.38 -1.22
N VAL A 35 -4.17 3.52 -1.51
CA VAL A 35 -3.29 2.38 -1.79
C VAL A 35 -3.20 1.48 -0.56
N GLU A 36 -2.93 2.04 0.61
CA GLU A 36 -2.89 1.32 1.89
C GLU A 36 -4.20 0.57 2.17
N ASP A 37 -5.33 1.26 2.08
CA ASP A 37 -6.66 0.67 2.27
C ASP A 37 -6.93 -0.47 1.28
N PHE A 38 -6.47 -0.33 0.03
CA PHE A 38 -6.63 -1.35 -0.99
C PHE A 38 -5.85 -2.62 -0.61
N ILE A 39 -4.59 -2.48 -0.20
CA ILE A 39 -3.75 -3.61 0.15
C ILE A 39 -4.27 -4.32 1.41
N VAL A 40 -4.65 -3.56 2.44
CA VAL A 40 -5.22 -4.15 3.67
C VAL A 40 -6.47 -4.98 3.37
N ARG A 41 -7.36 -4.47 2.50
CA ARG A 41 -8.57 -5.21 2.12
C ARG A 41 -8.29 -6.51 1.35
N HIS A 42 -7.28 -6.52 0.48
CA HIS A 42 -7.09 -7.61 -0.48
C HIS A 42 -6.02 -8.63 -0.06
N MET A 43 -4.96 -8.19 0.61
CA MET A 43 -3.87 -9.06 1.08
C MET A 43 -4.08 -9.50 2.52
N LYS A 44 -4.90 -8.78 3.30
CA LYS A 44 -5.20 -9.08 4.72
C LYS A 44 -3.91 -9.33 5.51
N PRO A 45 -3.12 -8.28 5.78
CA PRO A 45 -1.95 -8.40 6.62
C PRO A 45 -2.38 -8.88 8.02
N GLU A 46 -1.61 -9.80 8.57
CA GLU A 46 -1.87 -10.43 9.86
C GLU A 46 -0.78 -10.03 10.84
N ARG A 47 -1.14 -9.70 12.07
CA ARG A 47 -0.20 -9.46 13.16
C ARG A 47 -0.58 -10.38 14.31
N GLU A 48 0.36 -11.20 14.77
CA GLU A 48 0.15 -12.13 15.91
C GLU A 48 -1.09 -13.04 15.72
N GLY A 49 -1.42 -13.41 14.48
CA GLY A 49 -2.58 -14.24 14.14
C GLY A 49 -3.91 -13.50 14.01
N GLU A 50 -3.96 -12.19 14.25
CA GLU A 50 -5.13 -11.35 14.03
C GLU A 50 -5.05 -10.60 12.69
N VAL A 51 -6.13 -10.67 11.91
CA VAL A 51 -6.23 -9.94 10.64
C VAL A 51 -6.44 -8.45 10.92
N LEU A 52 -5.51 -7.61 10.47
CA LEU A 52 -5.61 -6.17 10.60
C LEU A 52 -6.74 -5.63 9.72
N LYS A 53 -7.66 -4.86 10.31
CA LYS A 53 -8.87 -4.36 9.63
C LYS A 53 -8.72 -2.93 9.13
N THR A 54 -7.88 -2.13 9.76
CA THR A 54 -7.70 -0.72 9.44
C THR A 54 -6.30 -0.42 8.90
N SER A 55 -6.20 0.42 7.87
CA SER A 55 -4.91 0.91 7.32
C SER A 55 -4.04 1.63 8.34
N LYS A 56 -4.68 2.33 9.28
CA LYS A 56 -4.00 3.01 10.38
C LYS A 56 -3.30 2.03 11.32
N GLU A 57 -3.93 0.90 11.64
CA GLU A 57 -3.34 -0.15 12.50
C GLU A 57 -2.17 -0.83 11.79
N ALA A 58 -2.33 -1.20 10.51
CA ALA A 58 -1.27 -1.82 9.73
C ALA A 58 0.00 -0.97 9.55
N ARG A 59 -0.15 0.37 9.55
CA ARG A 59 0.98 1.30 9.50
C ARG A 59 1.58 1.58 10.89
N THR A 60 0.79 1.49 11.95
CA THR A 60 1.20 1.95 13.28
C THR A 60 1.96 0.82 13.97
N GLY A 61 3.28 0.96 14.06
CA GLY A 61 4.19 0.03 14.69
C GLY A 61 5.61 0.58 14.62
N SER A 62 6.44 0.27 15.62
CA SER A 62 7.82 0.72 15.68
C SER A 62 8.70 -0.38 15.08
N GLY A 63 9.56 -0.04 14.11
CA GLY A 63 10.51 -1.02 13.55
C GLY A 63 9.85 -2.24 12.91
N GLU A 64 10.00 -3.40 13.55
CA GLU A 64 9.66 -4.75 13.08
C GLU A 64 8.16 -5.05 13.13
N GLU A 65 7.36 -4.26 13.85
CA GLU A 65 5.91 -4.48 14.00
C GLU A 65 5.08 -3.94 12.82
N LYS A 66 5.73 -3.31 11.83
CA LYS A 66 5.02 -2.76 10.66
C LYS A 66 4.66 -3.89 9.72
N GLN A 67 3.37 -4.17 9.61
CA GLN A 67 2.90 -5.24 8.73
C GLN A 67 2.85 -4.83 7.25
N LEU A 68 2.80 -3.53 6.97
CA LEU A 68 2.66 -2.99 5.62
C LEU A 68 3.86 -2.11 5.24
N PHE A 69 4.64 -2.59 4.28
CA PHE A 69 5.76 -1.86 3.69
C PHE A 69 5.44 -1.44 2.26
N ILE A 70 5.48 -0.13 2.02
CA ILE A 70 5.34 0.45 0.68
C ILE A 70 6.69 0.96 0.25
N ASP A 71 7.13 0.50 -0.91
CA ASP A 71 8.39 0.92 -1.49
C ASP A 71 8.44 2.41 -1.81
N PRO A 72 9.60 3.07 -1.61
CA PRO A 72 9.77 4.48 -1.98
C PRO A 72 9.40 4.81 -3.44
N PRO A 73 9.73 3.99 -4.46
CA PRO A 73 9.28 4.18 -5.84
C PRO A 73 7.77 4.38 -6.01
N VAL A 74 6.93 3.65 -5.26
CA VAL A 74 5.47 3.80 -5.33
C VAL A 74 5.06 5.19 -4.86
N ASN A 75 5.64 5.66 -3.75
CA ASN A 75 5.40 7.00 -3.23
C ASN A 75 5.90 8.05 -4.24
N GLN A 76 7.14 7.94 -4.73
CA GLN A 76 7.70 8.88 -5.71
C GLN A 76 6.82 8.95 -6.97
N TYR A 77 6.33 7.82 -7.46
CA TYR A 77 5.42 7.78 -8.61
C TYR A 77 4.12 8.54 -8.35
N ILE A 78 3.50 8.35 -7.18
CA ILE A 78 2.28 9.07 -6.77
C ILE A 78 2.52 10.59 -6.69
N TRP A 79 3.70 11.00 -6.22
CA TRP A 79 4.08 12.40 -6.06
C TRP A 79 4.74 13.04 -7.30
N SER A 80 4.99 12.27 -8.37
CA SER A 80 5.70 12.72 -9.59
C SER A 80 5.12 13.97 -10.25
N ARG A 81 3.80 14.17 -10.15
CA ARG A 81 3.06 15.31 -10.74
C ARG A 81 2.68 16.37 -9.71
N GLY A 82 3.26 16.30 -8.51
CA GLY A 82 2.95 17.15 -7.37
C GLY A 82 1.66 16.77 -6.63
N ILE A 83 1.36 17.56 -5.60
CA ILE A 83 0.30 17.24 -4.63
C ILE A 83 -1.12 17.23 -5.24
N GLU A 84 -1.36 18.04 -6.27
CA GLU A 84 -2.68 18.27 -6.85
C GLU A 84 -3.11 17.26 -7.91
N LYS A 85 -2.14 16.64 -8.59
CA LYS A 85 -2.38 15.86 -9.81
C LYS A 85 -1.78 14.46 -9.72
N PRO A 86 -2.05 13.67 -8.65
CA PRO A 86 -1.58 12.29 -8.60
C PRO A 86 -2.10 11.49 -9.80
N PRO A 87 -1.39 10.42 -10.22
CA PRO A 87 -1.84 9.51 -11.27
C PRO A 87 -3.25 8.97 -11.03
N SER A 88 -4.00 8.68 -12.10
CA SER A 88 -5.38 8.18 -12.02
C SER A 88 -5.48 6.71 -11.67
N LYS A 89 -4.43 5.94 -11.97
CA LYS A 89 -4.25 4.52 -11.66
C LYS A 89 -2.80 4.29 -11.25
N VAL A 90 -2.57 3.36 -10.34
CA VAL A 90 -1.23 2.90 -9.96
C VAL A 90 -1.23 1.38 -10.08
N ARG A 91 -0.30 0.85 -10.88
CA ARG A 91 -0.08 -0.59 -10.96
C ARG A 91 0.95 -0.96 -9.90
N VAL A 92 0.61 -1.91 -9.05
CA VAL A 92 1.47 -2.36 -7.96
C VAL A 92 1.58 -3.87 -7.98
N ARG A 93 2.76 -4.37 -7.66
CA ARG A 93 3.02 -5.78 -7.35
C ARG A 93 3.03 -5.90 -5.82
N ALA A 94 2.06 -6.62 -5.28
CA ALA A 94 1.96 -6.88 -3.86
C ALA A 94 2.45 -8.31 -3.55
N LEU A 95 3.33 -8.43 -2.57
CA LEU A 95 3.94 -9.67 -2.11
C LEU A 95 3.51 -9.88 -0.66
N LYS A 96 2.92 -11.05 -0.34
CA LYS A 96 2.61 -11.47 1.03
C LYS A 96 3.55 -12.62 1.45
N PHE A 97 4.14 -12.46 2.62
CA PHE A 97 5.03 -13.42 3.26
C PHE A 97 4.31 -14.21 4.36
N GLU A 98 4.92 -15.29 4.84
CA GLU A 98 4.38 -16.14 5.91
C GLU A 98 4.16 -15.41 7.24
N ASP A 99 5.04 -14.46 7.58
CA ASP A 99 4.90 -13.59 8.75
C ASP A 99 3.68 -12.64 8.68
N GLY A 100 2.84 -12.78 7.65
CA GLY A 100 1.69 -11.95 7.38
C GLY A 100 2.06 -10.59 6.81
N SER A 101 3.35 -10.34 6.52
CA SER A 101 3.87 -9.03 6.10
C SER A 101 3.61 -8.83 4.61
N VAL A 102 3.36 -7.57 4.23
CA VAL A 102 3.01 -7.22 2.85
C VAL A 102 3.94 -6.14 2.33
N ILE A 103 4.69 -6.48 1.29
CA ILE A 103 5.57 -5.56 0.57
C ILE A 103 4.92 -5.18 -0.76
N VAL A 104 4.97 -3.89 -1.10
CA VAL A 104 4.31 -3.34 -2.27
C VAL A 104 5.34 -2.64 -3.14
N HIS A 105 5.56 -3.20 -4.32
CA HIS A 105 6.44 -2.65 -5.35
C HIS A 105 5.65 -1.95 -6.46
N LEU A 106 6.27 -0.98 -7.13
CA LEU A 106 5.70 -0.37 -8.33
C LEU A 106 5.80 -1.38 -9.47
N ALA A 107 4.67 -1.64 -10.14
CA ALA A 107 4.66 -2.41 -11.37
C ALA A 107 4.59 -1.45 -12.56
N GLU A 108 5.49 -1.61 -13.52
CA GLU A 108 5.52 -0.85 -14.78
C GLU A 108 4.31 -1.17 -15.66
#